data_AF-A0A660T406-F1
#
_entry.id   AF-A0A660T406-F1
#
_cell.length_a   1.000
_cell.length_b   1.000
_cell.length_c   1.000
_cell.angle_alpha   90.00
_cell.angle_beta   90.00
_cell.angle_gamma   90.00
#
_symmetry.space_group_name_H-M   'P 1'
#
loop_
_entity.id
_entity.type
_entity.pdbx_description
1 polymer ?
#
loop_
_entity_poly.entity_id
_entity_poly.type
_entity_poly.pdbx_seq_one_letter_code
_entity_poly.pdbx_strand_id
1 'polypeptide(L)' 'MHAADSNRLAPGQGHIDFDSIFKKLASKSYNGYVSAEILPKPNFYKAAELSIEFFRSKELLL' A
#
# COMPACT_ATOMS: atom_id res chain seq x y z
N MET A 1 5.96 -4.41 -7.07
CA MET A 1 4.48 -4.32 -7.21
C MET A 1 4.07 -2.88 -6.95
N HIS A 2 3.08 -2.36 -7.68
CA HIS A 2 2.51 -1.04 -7.38
C HIS A 2 1.23 -1.19 -6.56
N ALA A 3 1.09 -0.37 -5.53
CA ALA A 3 -0.07 -0.33 -4.65
C ALA A 3 -0.77 1.01 -4.76
N ALA A 4 -2.07 0.95 -5.04
CA ALA A 4 -3.01 2.05 -4.98
C ALA A 4 -4.32 1.47 -4.49
N ASP A 5 -5.08 2.20 -3.67
CA ASP A 5 -6.37 1.70 -3.21
C ASP A 5 -7.42 1.72 -4.35
N SER A 6 -8.61 1.20 -4.09
CA SER A 6 -9.70 1.08 -5.07
C SER A 6 -10.11 2.41 -5.71
N ASN A 7 -9.85 3.52 -5.02
CA ASN A 7 -10.13 4.89 -5.47
C ASN A 7 -8.87 5.62 -5.99
N ARG A 8 -7.77 4.88 -6.25
CA ARG A 8 -6.46 5.41 -6.68
C ARG A 8 -5.79 6.37 -5.69
N LEU A 9 -6.30 6.50 -4.46
CA LEU A 9 -5.65 7.27 -3.39
C LEU A 9 -4.62 6.38 -2.65
N ALA A 10 -4.04 6.93 -1.58
CA ALA A 10 -3.10 6.18 -0.74
C ALA A 10 -3.76 4.89 -0.21
N PRO A 11 -3.01 3.78 -0.10
CA PRO A 11 -3.51 2.56 0.53
C PRO A 11 -4.15 2.81 1.89
N GLY A 12 -5.28 2.17 2.17
CA GLY A 12 -6.07 2.37 3.38
C GLY A 12 -7.12 3.48 3.29
N GLN A 13 -7.22 4.17 2.15
CA GLN A 13 -8.24 5.21 1.92
C GLN A 13 -9.41 4.73 1.06
N GLY A 14 -9.41 3.47 0.63
CA GLY A 14 -10.48 2.84 -0.14
C GLY A 14 -10.95 1.54 0.52
N HIS A 15 -11.08 0.48 -0.27
CA HIS A 15 -11.68 -0.78 0.17
C HIS A 15 -10.89 -2.02 -0.26
N ILE A 16 -9.65 -1.88 -0.75
CA ILE A 16 -8.82 -3.04 -1.07
C ILE A 16 -8.40 -3.75 0.22
N ASP A 17 -8.60 -5.07 0.27
CA ASP A 17 -8.06 -5.94 1.32
C ASP A 17 -6.56 -6.20 1.08
N PHE A 18 -5.73 -5.24 1.49
CA PHE A 18 -4.28 -5.37 1.38
C PHE A 18 -3.69 -6.45 2.30
N ASP A 19 -4.34 -6.80 3.41
CA ASP A 19 -3.82 -7.80 4.33
C ASP A 19 -3.80 -9.19 3.68
N SER A 20 -4.87 -9.54 2.98
CA SER A 20 -4.93 -10.78 2.19
C SER A 20 -3.90 -10.80 1.06
N ILE A 21 -3.71 -9.67 0.37
CA ILE A 21 -2.73 -9.53 -0.71
C ILE A 21 -1.31 -9.72 -0.16
N PHE A 22 -0.93 -9.01 0.91
CA PHE A 22 0.42 -9.09 1.49
C PHE A 22 0.72 -10.47 2.06
N LYS A 23 -0.23 -11.09 2.79
CA LYS A 23 -0.10 -12.49 3.22
C LYS A 23 0.13 -13.43 2.04
N LYS A 24 -0.53 -13.20 0.91
CA LYS A 24 -0.34 -14.04 -0.28
C LYS A 24 1.03 -13.82 -0.94
N LEU A 25 1.53 -12.58 -0.97
CA LEU A 25 2.89 -12.28 -1.43
C LEU A 25 3.94 -12.93 -0.53
N ALA A 26 3.81 -12.80 0.80
CA ALA A 26 4.69 -13.43 1.77
C ALA A 26 4.67 -14.97 1.63
N SER A 27 3.49 -15.58 1.47
CA SER A 27 3.36 -17.04 1.25
C SER A 27 4.05 -17.56 -0.03
N LYS A 28 4.34 -16.65 -0.97
CA LYS A 28 5.05 -16.94 -2.23
C LYS A 28 6.52 -16.50 -2.17
N SER A 29 7.02 -16.13 -0.99
CA SER A 29 8.37 -15.63 -0.77
C SER A 29 8.72 -14.44 -1.66
N TYR A 30 7.76 -13.53 -1.85
CA TYR A 30 8.00 -12.31 -2.62
C TYR A 30 8.99 -11.40 -1.86
N ASN A 31 10.18 -11.20 -2.42
CA ASN A 31 11.23 -10.35 -1.85
C ASN A 31 11.45 -9.06 -2.67
N GLY A 32 10.43 -8.62 -3.40
CA GLY A 32 10.48 -7.38 -4.19
C GLY A 32 9.87 -6.20 -3.45
N TYR A 33 9.96 -5.02 -4.05
CA TYR A 33 9.39 -3.80 -3.46
C TYR A 33 7.88 -3.67 -3.69
N VAL A 34 7.18 -3.14 -2.69
CA VAL A 34 5.84 -2.57 -2.81
C VAL A 34 5.98 -1.05 -2.83
N SER A 35 5.54 -0.41 -3.91
CA SER A 35 5.65 1.04 -4.09
C SER A 35 4.27 1.66 -4.32
N ALA A 36 4.03 2.86 -3.80
CA ALA A 36 2.77 3.57 -4.01
C ALA A 36 2.75 4.24 -5.40
N GLU A 37 1.78 3.88 -6.24
CA GLU A 37 1.51 4.55 -7.53
C GLU A 37 0.10 5.14 -7.52
N ILE A 38 -0.03 6.31 -6.89
CA ILE A 38 -1.32 6.88 -6.47
C ILE A 38 -1.53 8.29 -7.01
N LEU A 39 -2.78 8.78 -6.93
CA LEU A 39 -3.09 10.19 -7.16
C LEU A 39 -2.47 11.04 -6.03
N PRO A 40 -1.83 12.18 -6.35
CA PRO A 40 -1.21 13.06 -5.35
C PRO A 40 -2.26 13.93 -4.66
N LYS A 41 -3.24 13.32 -3.99
CA LYS A 41 -4.34 13.99 -3.30
C LYS A 41 -4.25 13.80 -1.77
N PRO A 42 -4.55 14.84 -0.97
CA PRO A 42 -4.84 16.22 -1.39
C PRO A 42 -3.61 16.97 -1.95
N ASN A 43 -2.41 16.48 -1.65
CA ASN A 43 -1.15 16.92 -2.27
C ASN A 43 -0.14 15.77 -2.20
N PHE A 44 0.99 15.92 -2.91
CA PHE A 44 2.04 14.90 -2.99
C PHE A 44 2.57 14.47 -1.61
N TYR A 45 2.92 15.43 -0.75
CA TYR A 45 3.50 15.13 0.57
C TYR A 45 2.54 14.34 1.45
N LYS A 46 1.27 14.75 1.50
CA LYS A 46 0.27 14.06 2.33
C LYS A 46 -0.04 12.67 1.80
N ALA A 47 -0.12 12.49 0.48
CA ALA A 47 -0.33 11.19 -0.14
C ALA A 47 0.84 10.22 0.15
N ALA A 48 2.08 10.72 0.10
CA ALA A 48 3.27 9.94 0.45
C ALA A 48 3.32 9.58 1.93
N GLU A 49 3.04 10.53 2.83
CA GLU A 49 2.98 10.30 4.29
C GLU A 49 1.97 9.19 4.63
N LEU A 50 0.74 9.30 4.13
CA LEU A 50 -0.30 8.29 4.37
C LEU A 50 0.09 6.90 3.84
N SER A 51 0.77 6.85 2.68
CA SER A 51 1.26 5.59 2.12
C SER A 51 2.35 4.95 3.00
N ILE A 52 3.28 5.76 3.52
CA ILE A 52 4.34 5.29 4.43
C ILE A 52 3.74 4.78 5.74
N GLU A 53 2.81 5.53 6.34
CA GLU A 53 2.09 5.13 7.55
C GLU A 53 1.36 3.81 7.34
N PHE A 54 0.65 3.67 6.22
CA PHE A 54 -0.03 2.43 5.87
C PHE A 54 0.95 1.27 5.76
N PHE A 55 2.02 1.37 4.95
CA PHE A 55 2.95 0.27 4.78
C PHE A 55 3.67 -0.12 6.08
N ARG A 56 4.05 0.84 6.93
CA ARG A 56 4.63 0.55 8.26
C ARG A 56 3.65 -0.21 9.16
N SER A 57 2.37 0.13 9.13
CA SER A 57 1.34 -0.60 9.88
C SER A 57 1.18 -2.07 9.45
N LYS A 58 1.70 -2.43 8.27
CA LYS A 58 1.58 -3.76 7.64
C LYS A 58 2.90 -4.52 7.59
N GLU A 59 3.95 -4.03 8.24
CA GLU A 59 5.30 -4.63 8.21
C GLU A 59 5.32 -6.09 8.70
N LEU A 60 4.41 -6.49 9.58
CA LEU A 60 4.27 -7.89 10.05
C LEU A 60 3.59 -8.83 9.04
N LEU A 61 3.06 -8.31 7.92
CA LEU A 61 2.35 -9.09 6.90
C LEU A 61 3.17 -9.30 5.62
N LEU A 62 4.33 -8.66 5.50
CA LEU A 62 5.31 -8.81 4.43
C LEU A 62 6.52 -9.57 4.96
#